data_AF-A0A660UGU6-F1
#
_entry.id   AF-A0A660UGU6-F1
#
_cell.length_a   1.000
_cell.length_b   1.000
_cell.length_c   1.000
_cell.angle_alpha   90.00
_cell.angle_beta   90.00
_cell.angle_gamma   90.00
#
_symmetry.space_group_name_H-M   'P 1'
#
loop_
_entity.id
_entity.type
_entity.pdbx_description
1 polymer ?
#
loop_
_entity_poly.entity_id
_entity_poly.type
_entity_poly.pdbx_seq_one_letter_code
_entity_poly.pdbx_strand_id
1 'polypeptide(L)'
;MRRRFVIRLTAALRSPLHISGPGERLPLVDRCVQVDHKGLPIIPASTLRGRARAYLERLLRSRGHPVCTPPRPELTCPHNREVASALGEGRFCLACRVFGSSWRPSTVYFSDLKPHPSDLIPNPWTRTGIGISRYTGAVREERLFSLQLV
;
A
#
# COMPACT_ATOMS: atom_id res chain seq x y z
N MET A 1 -6.11 -0.17 -31.74
CA MET A 1 -5.32 0.81 -30.93
C MET A 1 -6.04 1.05 -29.60
N ARG A 2 -5.51 0.59 -28.45
CA ARG A 2 -6.17 0.83 -27.15
C ARG A 2 -5.82 2.24 -26.67
N ARG A 3 -6.83 3.12 -26.52
CA ARG A 3 -6.64 4.46 -25.93
C ARG A 3 -6.16 4.29 -24.49
N ARG A 4 -5.01 4.86 -24.15
CA ARG A 4 -4.48 4.90 -22.78
C ARG A 4 -4.83 6.26 -22.19
N PHE A 5 -5.45 6.26 -21.01
CA PHE A 5 -5.68 7.46 -20.22
C PHE A 5 -4.57 7.59 -19.18
N VAL A 6 -3.99 8.78 -19.03
CA VAL A 6 -2.88 9.04 -18.12
C VAL A 6 -3.32 10.02 -17.06
N ILE A 7 -3.19 9.62 -15.79
CA ILE A 7 -3.41 10.48 -14.63
C ILE A 7 -2.04 10.80 -14.05
N ARG A 8 -1.70 12.09 -13.99
CA ARG A 8 -0.51 12.56 -13.27
C ARG A 8 -0.92 12.92 -11.85
N LEU A 9 -0.20 12.38 -10.87
CA LEU A 9 -0.50 12.58 -9.46
C LEU A 9 0.67 13.30 -8.79
N THR A 10 0.35 14.38 -8.09
CA THR A 10 1.27 15.12 -7.22
C THR A 10 0.70 15.04 -5.81
N ALA A 11 1.55 14.72 -4.83
CA ALA A 11 1.13 14.61 -3.44
C ALA A 11 2.05 15.47 -2.56
N ALA A 12 1.45 16.14 -1.57
CA ALA A 12 2.18 16.84 -0.52
C ALA A 12 1.93 16.14 0.81
N LEU A 13 3.00 15.89 1.57
CA LEU A 13 2.90 15.30 2.89
C LEU A 13 2.39 16.36 3.89
N ARG A 14 1.26 16.07 4.53
CA ARG A 14 0.72 16.91 5.62
C ARG A 14 1.24 16.51 7.00
N SER A 15 1.84 15.34 7.07
CA SER A 15 2.42 14.75 8.28
C SER A 15 3.59 13.85 7.86
N PRO A 16 4.53 13.55 8.77
CA PRO A 16 5.61 12.61 8.47
C PRO A 16 5.07 11.25 8.00
N LEU A 17 5.72 10.68 7.00
CA LEU A 17 5.36 9.42 6.36
C LEU A 17 6.42 8.35 6.63
N HIS A 18 5.96 7.14 6.96
CA HIS A 18 6.79 5.94 7.01
C HIS A 18 6.23 4.90 6.04
N ILE A 19 7.08 4.40 5.14
CA ILE A 19 6.80 3.20 4.34
C ILE A 19 7.98 2.26 4.53
N SER A 20 7.74 1.12 5.16
CA SER A 20 8.81 0.16 5.44
C SER A 20 9.34 -0.47 4.16
N GLY A 21 10.64 -0.69 4.11
CA GLY A 21 11.29 -1.45 3.06
C GLY A 21 12.78 -1.65 3.36
N PRO A 22 13.57 -2.27 2.46
CA PRO A 22 14.99 -2.51 2.65
C PRO A 22 15.78 -1.28 3.10
N GLY A 23 15.39 -0.08 2.65
CA GLY A 23 15.97 1.19 3.08
C GLY A 23 17.49 1.27 2.93
N GLU A 24 18.07 2.33 3.49
CA GLU A 24 19.49 2.36 3.83
C GLU A 24 19.63 1.88 5.27
N ARG A 25 20.50 0.91 5.55
CA ARG A 25 20.69 0.40 6.92
C ARG A 25 21.41 1.44 7.76
N LEU A 26 20.65 2.23 8.52
CA LEU A 26 21.20 3.21 9.45
C LEU A 26 21.46 2.59 10.83
N PRO A 27 22.60 2.88 11.47
CA PRO A 27 22.84 2.50 12.86
C PRO A 27 21.71 3.04 13.76
N LEU A 28 21.26 2.22 14.72
CA LEU A 28 20.26 2.60 15.73
C LEU A 28 18.85 2.91 15.18
N VAL A 29 18.58 2.58 13.91
CA VAL A 29 17.25 2.70 13.29
C VAL A 29 16.69 1.31 13.00
N ASP A 30 15.65 0.91 13.73
CA ASP A 30 15.05 -0.43 13.57
C ASP A 30 14.29 -0.58 12.26
N ARG A 31 13.62 0.49 11.80
CA ARG A 31 12.84 0.46 10.55
C ARG A 31 13.11 1.68 9.70
N CYS A 32 13.72 1.44 8.54
CA CYS A 32 14.03 2.45 7.55
C CYS A 32 12.89 2.65 6.56
N VAL A 33 12.84 3.84 5.95
CA VAL A 33 11.91 4.11 4.85
C VAL A 33 12.37 3.43 3.58
N GLN A 34 11.43 3.07 2.72
CA GLN A 34 11.72 2.53 1.40
C GLN A 34 12.39 3.60 0.54
N VAL A 35 13.53 3.23 -0.04
CA VAL A 35 14.31 4.08 -0.96
C VAL A 35 14.40 3.46 -2.35
N ASP A 36 14.73 4.27 -3.34
CA ASP A 36 15.10 3.80 -4.67
C ASP A 36 16.59 3.42 -4.76
N HIS A 37 17.05 3.00 -5.94
CA HIS A 37 18.45 2.65 -6.22
C HIS A 37 19.47 3.78 -5.97
N LYS A 38 19.03 5.02 -5.82
CA LYS A 38 19.88 6.18 -5.50
C LYS A 38 19.83 6.56 -4.02
N GLY A 39 19.12 5.79 -3.19
CA GLY A 39 18.93 6.09 -1.77
C GLY A 39 17.86 7.14 -1.50
N LEU A 40 17.08 7.57 -2.51
CA LEU A 40 16.03 8.57 -2.30
C LEU A 40 14.74 7.91 -1.80
N PRO A 41 14.05 8.48 -0.80
CA PRO A 41 12.80 7.92 -0.31
C PRO A 41 11.73 7.94 -1.38
N ILE A 42 10.96 6.86 -1.50
CA ILE A 42 9.89 6.74 -2.49
C ILE A 42 8.59 6.24 -1.86
N ILE A 43 7.48 6.54 -2.51
CA ILE A 43 6.21 5.84 -2.28
C ILE A 43 6.06 4.79 -3.39
N PRO A 44 6.17 3.48 -3.09
CA PRO A 44 6.10 2.45 -4.10
C PRO A 44 4.75 2.41 -4.83
N ALA A 45 4.79 2.10 -6.12
CA ALA A 45 3.63 1.87 -6.97
C ALA A 45 2.73 0.78 -6.38
N SER A 46 3.32 -0.27 -5.79
CA SER A 46 2.59 -1.36 -5.13
C SER A 46 1.79 -0.87 -3.93
N THR A 47 2.36 0.03 -3.12
CA THR A 47 1.70 0.67 -1.97
C THR A 47 0.52 1.53 -2.42
N LEU A 48 0.72 2.39 -3.42
CA LEU A 48 -0.35 3.23 -3.98
C LEU A 48 -1.47 2.40 -4.59
N ARG A 49 -1.11 1.41 -5.42
CA ARG A 49 -2.06 0.48 -6.05
C ARG A 49 -2.84 -0.29 -5.00
N GLY A 50 -2.18 -0.80 -3.96
CA GLY A 50 -2.80 -1.55 -2.87
C GLY A 50 -3.77 -0.70 -2.06
N ARG A 51 -3.38 0.53 -1.69
CA ARG A 51 -4.25 1.49 -1.00
C ARG A 51 -5.46 1.87 -1.85
N ALA A 52 -5.24 2.25 -3.11
CA ALA A 52 -6.32 2.61 -4.03
C ALA A 52 -7.31 1.45 -4.22
N ARG A 53 -6.80 0.22 -4.36
CA ARG A 53 -7.63 -0.99 -4.40
C ARG A 53 -8.44 -1.16 -3.12
N ALA A 54 -7.81 -1.09 -1.96
CA ALA A 54 -8.50 -1.25 -0.67
C ALA A 54 -9.63 -0.22 -0.47
N TYR A 55 -9.41 1.03 -0.88
CA TYR A 55 -10.46 2.06 -0.83
C TYR A 55 -11.61 1.76 -1.80
N LEU A 56 -11.31 1.33 -3.04
CA LEU A 56 -12.35 0.93 -4.00
C LEU A 56 -13.16 -0.26 -3.46
N GLU A 57 -12.49 -1.29 -2.92
CA GLU A 57 -13.17 -2.45 -2.36
C GLU A 57 -14.09 -2.05 -1.20
N ARG A 58 -13.65 -1.16 -0.30
CA ARG A 58 -14.48 -0.62 0.78
C ARG A 58 -15.71 0.12 0.24
N LEU A 59 -15.53 0.99 -0.74
CA LEU A 59 -16.61 1.75 -1.36
C LEU A 59 -17.63 0.84 -2.06
N LEU A 60 -17.15 -0.18 -2.76
CA LEU A 60 -18.01 -1.13 -3.46
C LEU A 60 -18.81 -1.98 -2.46
N ARG A 61 -18.16 -2.49 -1.39
CA ARG A 61 -18.84 -3.21 -0.31
C ARG A 61 -19.91 -2.36 0.35
N SER A 62 -19.64 -1.08 0.64
CA SER A 62 -20.63 -0.18 1.26
C SER A 62 -21.82 0.13 0.35
N ARG A 63 -21.70 -0.10 -0.96
CA ARG A 63 -22.79 0.06 -1.94
C ARG A 63 -23.46 -1.27 -2.32
N GLY A 64 -23.17 -2.36 -1.61
CA GLY A 64 -23.76 -3.67 -1.86
C GLY A 64 -23.25 -4.37 -3.13
N HIS A 65 -22.14 -3.91 -3.72
CA HIS A 65 -21.53 -4.61 -4.84
C HIS A 65 -20.71 -5.81 -4.36
N PRO A 66 -20.76 -6.97 -5.05
CA PRO A 66 -19.96 -8.14 -4.69
C PRO A 66 -18.48 -7.90 -5.02
N VAL A 67 -17.61 -8.13 -4.04
CA VAL A 67 -16.17 -7.84 -4.13
C VAL A 67 -15.35 -8.90 -3.40
N CYS A 68 -14.28 -9.37 -4.05
CA CYS A 68 -13.37 -10.35 -3.47
C CYS A 68 -12.50 -9.76 -2.34
N THR A 69 -11.83 -10.66 -1.61
CA THR A 69 -10.85 -10.30 -0.59
C THR A 69 -9.51 -10.97 -0.93
N PRO A 70 -8.62 -10.31 -1.70
CA PRO A 70 -7.26 -10.80 -1.96
C PRO A 70 -6.45 -10.91 -0.65
N PRO A 71 -5.30 -11.62 -0.59
CA PRO A 71 -4.44 -12.02 -1.72
C PRO A 71 -4.54 -13.50 -2.15
N ARG A 72 -5.32 -14.32 -1.44
CA ARG A 72 -5.40 -15.75 -1.73
C ARG A 72 -6.08 -16.01 -3.08
N PRO A 73 -5.43 -16.69 -4.06
CA PRO A 73 -5.99 -16.89 -5.40
C PRO A 73 -7.38 -17.52 -5.40
N GLU A 74 -7.64 -18.45 -4.48
CA GLU A 74 -8.90 -19.18 -4.34
C GLU A 74 -10.05 -18.26 -3.89
N LEU A 75 -9.72 -17.16 -3.20
CA LEU A 75 -10.66 -16.15 -2.71
C LEU A 75 -10.85 -14.98 -3.69
N THR A 76 -10.32 -15.07 -4.91
CA THR A 76 -10.45 -14.05 -5.96
C THR A 76 -11.25 -14.53 -7.16
N CYS A 77 -11.83 -13.61 -7.94
CA CYS A 77 -12.50 -13.95 -9.20
C CYS A 77 -11.55 -14.66 -10.18
N PRO A 78 -12.00 -15.71 -10.88
CA PRO A 78 -13.39 -16.20 -10.91
C PRO A 78 -13.74 -17.23 -9.83
N HIS A 79 -12.78 -17.69 -9.02
CA HIS A 79 -12.95 -18.84 -8.12
C HIS A 79 -13.67 -18.54 -6.80
N ASN A 80 -13.81 -17.28 -6.43
CA ASN A 80 -14.63 -16.89 -5.29
C ASN A 80 -16.12 -17.16 -5.58
N ARG A 81 -16.65 -18.27 -5.04
CA ARG A 81 -18.02 -18.74 -5.30
C ARG A 81 -19.10 -17.74 -4.89
N GLU A 82 -18.93 -17.05 -3.77
CA GLU A 82 -19.88 -16.04 -3.27
C GLU A 82 -19.97 -14.84 -4.24
N VAL A 83 -18.82 -14.36 -4.72
CA VAL A 83 -18.78 -13.26 -5.68
C VAL A 83 -19.22 -13.71 -7.08
N ALA A 84 -18.89 -14.95 -7.47
CA ALA A 84 -19.27 -15.50 -8.76
C ALA A 84 -20.79 -15.73 -8.87
N SER A 85 -21.44 -16.25 -7.84
CA SER A 85 -22.90 -16.42 -7.84
C SER A 85 -23.64 -15.09 -7.93
N ALA A 86 -23.14 -14.04 -7.27
CA ALA A 86 -23.74 -12.71 -7.31
C ALA A 86 -23.55 -11.99 -8.67
N LEU A 87 -22.46 -12.26 -9.39
CA LEU A 87 -22.16 -11.61 -10.67
C LEU A 87 -22.63 -12.41 -11.90
N GLY A 88 -22.74 -13.73 -11.76
CA GLY A 88 -22.79 -14.70 -12.85
C GLY A 88 -21.42 -15.35 -13.10
N GLU A 89 -21.41 -16.63 -13.43
CA GLU A 89 -20.19 -17.42 -13.65
C GLU A 89 -19.27 -16.81 -14.72
N GLY A 90 -17.96 -16.94 -14.50
CA GLY A 90 -16.93 -16.38 -15.39
C GLY A 90 -16.76 -14.85 -15.33
N ARG A 91 -17.55 -14.14 -14.52
CA ARG A 91 -17.43 -12.68 -14.36
C ARG A 91 -16.47 -12.28 -13.24
N PHE A 92 -15.96 -11.05 -13.37
CA PHE A 92 -15.01 -10.45 -12.44
C PHE A 92 -15.65 -9.24 -11.77
N CYS A 93 -15.50 -9.13 -10.44
CA CYS A 93 -15.94 -7.94 -9.71
C CYS A 93 -15.22 -6.68 -10.21
N LEU A 94 -15.80 -5.51 -9.96
CA LEU A 94 -15.28 -4.23 -10.42
C LEU A 94 -13.82 -4.00 -9.95
N ALA A 95 -13.48 -4.39 -8.72
CA ALA A 95 -12.12 -4.32 -8.21
C ALA A 95 -11.14 -5.18 -9.03
N CYS A 96 -11.47 -6.44 -9.33
CA CYS A 96 -10.62 -7.31 -10.14
C CYS A 96 -10.56 -6.90 -11.62
N ARG A 97 -11.59 -6.21 -12.15
CA ARG A 97 -11.56 -5.65 -13.51
C ARG A 97 -10.55 -4.50 -13.64
N VAL A 98 -10.41 -3.69 -12.58
CA VAL A 98 -9.48 -2.55 -12.54
C VAL A 98 -8.09 -3.03 -12.15
N PHE A 99 -7.97 -3.62 -10.96
CA PHE A 99 -6.71 -3.96 -10.32
C PHE A 99 -6.21 -5.38 -10.60
N GLY A 100 -6.93 -6.18 -11.39
CA GLY A 100 -6.58 -7.56 -11.70
C GLY A 100 -6.92 -8.56 -10.60
N SER A 101 -6.68 -9.83 -10.85
CA SER A 101 -6.63 -10.93 -9.89
C SER A 101 -5.52 -11.90 -10.29
N SER A 102 -5.33 -12.99 -9.54
CA SER A 102 -4.39 -14.06 -9.91
C SER A 102 -4.71 -14.70 -11.27
N TRP A 103 -5.92 -14.47 -11.78
CA TRP A 103 -6.47 -15.09 -12.99
C TRP A 103 -6.74 -14.08 -14.12
N ARG A 104 -6.47 -12.80 -13.89
CA ARG A 104 -6.69 -11.73 -14.87
C ARG A 104 -5.72 -10.56 -14.65
N PRO A 105 -5.05 -10.06 -15.70
CA PRO A 105 -4.16 -8.90 -15.58
C PRO A 105 -4.93 -7.62 -15.21
N SER A 106 -4.25 -6.71 -14.52
CA SER A 106 -4.80 -5.37 -14.25
C SER A 106 -4.91 -4.53 -15.51
N THR A 107 -5.87 -3.61 -15.51
CA THR A 107 -6.03 -2.62 -16.60
C THR A 107 -5.36 -1.29 -16.27
N VAL A 108 -4.95 -1.09 -15.01
CA VAL A 108 -4.23 0.08 -14.51
C VAL A 108 -2.77 -0.24 -14.22
N TYR A 109 -1.91 0.75 -14.45
CA TYR A 109 -0.48 0.72 -14.16
C TYR A 109 -0.14 1.89 -13.24
N PHE A 110 0.64 1.62 -12.20
CA PHE A 110 1.11 2.62 -11.24
C PHE A 110 2.62 2.76 -11.40
N SER A 111 3.11 3.98 -11.23
CA SER A 111 4.54 4.28 -11.12
C SER A 111 4.86 4.70 -9.69
N ASP A 112 6.12 4.53 -9.29
CA ASP A 112 6.59 4.98 -7.98
C ASP A 112 6.49 6.50 -7.92
N LEU A 113 5.99 7.00 -6.78
CA LEU A 113 6.01 8.43 -6.48
C LEU A 113 7.38 8.78 -5.93
N LYS A 114 8.05 9.71 -6.62
CA LYS A 114 9.37 10.20 -6.26
C LYS A 114 9.27 11.63 -5.75
N PRO A 115 10.12 12.03 -4.80
CA PRO A 115 10.18 13.41 -4.33
C PRO A 115 10.58 14.33 -5.48
N HIS A 116 10.02 15.53 -5.49
CA HIS A 116 10.53 16.57 -6.38
C HIS A 116 11.94 16.98 -5.91
N PRO A 117 12.87 17.36 -6.80
CA PRO A 117 14.23 17.75 -6.39
C PRO A 117 14.30 18.85 -5.32
N SER A 118 13.30 19.74 -5.27
CA SER A 118 13.18 20.78 -4.22
C SER A 118 12.81 20.24 -2.84
N ASP A 119 12.25 19.03 -2.78
CA ASP A 119 11.66 18.45 -1.57
C ASP A 119 12.58 17.39 -0.95
N LEU A 120 13.83 17.30 -1.44
CA LEU A 120 14.83 16.40 -0.91
C LEU A 120 15.21 16.84 0.51
N ILE A 121 14.75 16.06 1.48
CA ILE A 121 15.11 16.26 2.89
C ILE A 121 16.51 15.67 3.08
N PRO A 122 17.52 16.46 3.50
CA PRO A 122 18.89 15.97 3.66
C PRO A 122 18.98 14.83 4.67
N ASN A 123 18.18 14.93 5.74
CA ASN A 123 18.19 13.97 6.85
C ASN A 123 16.75 13.57 7.19
N PRO A 124 16.31 12.34 6.87
CA PRO A 124 15.03 11.82 7.35
C PRO A 124 15.00 11.77 8.88
N TRP A 125 13.84 12.06 9.47
CA TRP A 125 13.69 12.11 10.93
C TRP A 125 13.64 10.71 11.53
N THR A 126 14.18 10.54 12.73
CA THR A 126 14.01 9.32 13.50
C THR A 126 13.02 9.56 14.64
N ARG A 127 11.98 8.74 14.73
CA ARG A 127 11.00 8.77 15.81
C ARG A 127 11.05 7.48 16.61
N THR A 128 11.26 7.63 17.92
CA THR A 128 11.17 6.53 18.87
C THR A 128 9.72 6.21 19.22
N GLY A 129 9.39 4.92 19.18
CA GLY A 129 8.12 4.35 19.65
C GLY A 129 8.36 3.37 20.80
N ILE A 130 7.39 3.30 21.71
CA ILE A 130 7.37 2.34 22.81
C ILE A 130 6.03 1.61 22.86
N GLY A 131 6.06 0.33 23.23
CA GLY A 131 4.86 -0.45 23.53
C GLY A 131 4.66 -0.60 25.04
N ILE A 132 3.59 0.01 25.57
CA ILE A 132 3.24 -0.07 26.99
C ILE A 132 2.23 -1.21 27.22
N SER A 133 2.48 -2.05 28.22
CA SER A 133 1.53 -3.08 28.64
C SER A 133 0.35 -2.45 29.39
N ARG A 134 -0.87 -2.70 28.93
CA ARG A 134 -2.09 -2.19 29.58
C ARG A 134 -2.38 -2.82 30.95
N TYR A 135 -1.84 -4.01 31.21
CA TYR A 135 -2.05 -4.73 32.48
C TYR A 135 -1.05 -4.33 33.56
N THR A 136 0.20 -4.06 33.19
CA THR A 136 1.28 -3.80 34.15
C THR A 136 1.71 -2.34 34.20
N GLY A 137 1.24 -1.49 33.28
CA GLY A 137 1.64 -0.08 33.18
C GLY A 137 3.10 0.15 32.76
N ALA A 138 3.93 -0.89 32.76
CA ALA A 138 5.33 -0.83 32.41
C ALA A 138 5.58 -0.97 30.90
N VAL A 139 6.67 -0.35 30.46
CA VAL A 139 7.29 -0.64 29.16
C VAL A 139 7.92 -2.03 29.26
N ARG A 140 7.62 -2.91 28.30
CA ARG A 140 8.33 -4.19 28.21
C ARG A 140 9.62 -4.02 27.40
N GLU A 141 10.69 -4.70 27.83
CA GLU A 141 11.87 -4.92 27.00
C GLU A 141 11.45 -5.53 25.64
N GLU A 142 12.18 -5.20 24.57
CA GLU A 142 11.87 -5.55 23.16
C GLU A 142 10.68 -4.82 22.51
N ARG A 143 10.08 -3.83 23.17
CA ARG A 143 9.03 -2.98 22.57
C ARG A 143 9.43 -1.53 22.31
N LEU A 144 10.68 -1.19 22.59
CA LEU A 144 11.31 0.03 22.08
C LEU A 144 11.65 -0.20 20.62
N PHE A 145 11.27 0.74 19.75
CA PHE A 145 11.70 0.72 18.36
C PHE A 145 11.86 2.13 17.79
N SER A 146 12.75 2.31 16.83
CA SER A 146 12.96 3.56 16.10
C SER A 146 12.49 3.46 14.65
N LEU A 147 11.76 4.47 14.20
CA LEU A 147 11.24 4.58 12.83
C LEU A 147 11.87 5.77 12.12
N GLN A 148 12.36 5.55 10.92
CA GLN A 148 12.72 6.63 10.00
C GLN A 148 11.46 7.22 9.36
N LEU A 149 11.39 8.54 9.20
CA LEU A 149 10.25 9.28 8.65
C LEU A 149 10.72 10.28 7.59
N VAL A 150 9.87 10.51 6.60
CA VAL A 150 10.04 11.53 5.55
C VAL A 150 8.87 12.50 5.50
#